data_AF-A0A524DWR4-F1
#
_entry.id   AF-A0A524DWR4-F1
#
_cell.length_a   1.000
_cell.length_b   1.000
_cell.length_c   1.000
_cell.angle_alpha   90.00
_cell.angle_beta   90.00
_cell.angle_gamma   90.00
#
_symmetry.space_group_name_H-M   'P 1'
#
loop_
_entity.id
_entity.type
_entity.pdbx_description
1 polymer ?
#
loop_
_entity_poly.entity_id
_entity_poly.type
_entity_poly.pdbx_seq_one_letter_code
_entity_poly.pdbx_strand_id
1 'polypeptide(L)' 'MSIEYVQKSKIWAYFKEKGIRVSGDAKSKIIEMVNNKITEQLDGIIDTLPTYTKGEHKGEPKRKTLKLEDLK' A
#
# COMPACT_ATOMS: atom_id res chain seq x y z
N MET A 1 0.39 -3.31 -17.94
CA MET A 1 0.95 -2.10 -17.28
C MET A 1 1.13 -2.46 -15.82
N SER A 2 2.35 -2.38 -15.28
CA SER A 2 2.58 -2.53 -13.84
C SER A 2 1.95 -1.33 -13.15
N ILE A 3 1.06 -1.56 -12.18
CA ILE A 3 0.44 -0.47 -11.42
C ILE A 3 1.53 0.16 -10.55
N GLU A 4 1.80 1.45 -10.75
CA GLU A 4 2.70 2.21 -9.87
C GLU A 4 1.86 2.85 -8.76
N TYR A 5 2.02 2.34 -7.53
CA TYR A 5 1.24 2.82 -6.38
C TYR A 5 1.73 4.16 -5.82
N VAL A 6 2.95 4.60 -6.19
CA VAL A 6 3.54 5.87 -5.74
C VAL A 6 4.15 6.65 -6.89
N GLN A 7 3.93 7.96 -6.85
CA GLN A 7 4.56 8.89 -7.79
C GLN A 7 6.08 8.95 -7.60
N LYS A 8 6.83 8.70 -8.68
CA LYS A 8 8.30 8.76 -8.71
C LYS A 8 8.86 10.07 -8.15
N SER A 9 8.20 11.19 -8.43
CA SER A 9 8.58 12.52 -7.93
C SER A 9 8.63 12.59 -6.40
N LYS A 10 7.71 11.91 -5.69
CA LYS A 10 7.67 11.86 -4.23
C LYS A 10 8.79 11.00 -3.66
N ILE A 11 9.11 9.89 -4.32
CA ILE A 11 10.26 9.05 -3.96
C ILE A 11 11.55 9.90 -4.03
N TRP A 12 11.77 10.63 -5.13
CA TRP A 12 12.97 11.45 -5.28
C TRP A 12 13.01 12.65 -4.36
N ALA A 13 11.86 13.27 -4.07
CA ALA A 13 11.77 14.33 -3.08
C ALA A 13 12.25 13.83 -1.70
N TYR A 14 11.83 12.62 -1.29
CA TYR A 14 12.26 12.02 -0.03
C TYR A 14 13.78 11.82 0.04
N PHE A 15 14.40 11.23 -0.99
CA PHE A 15 15.86 11.08 -1.01
C PHE A 15 16.59 12.43 -1.02
N LYS A 16 16.07 13.42 -1.75
CA LYS A 16 16.63 14.78 -1.79
C LYS A 16 16.56 15.48 -0.43
N GLU A 17 15.43 15.36 0.28
CA GLU A 17 15.27 15.89 1.64
C GLU A 17 16.27 15.25 2.62
N LYS A 18 16.62 13.99 2.41
CA LYS A 18 17.67 13.29 3.18
C LYS A 18 19.09 13.61 2.70
N GLY A 19 19.26 14.47 1.69
CA GLY A 19 20.57 14.82 1.12
C GLY A 19 21.20 13.70 0.28
N ILE A 20 20.45 12.66 -0.07
CA ILE A 20 20.94 11.48 -0.78
C ILE A 20 20.75 11.68 -2.28
N ARG A 21 21.85 11.54 -3.04
CA ARG A 21 21.81 11.48 -4.51
C ARG A 21 21.64 10.04 -4.96
N VAL A 22 20.70 9.83 -5.88
CA VAL A 22 20.40 8.52 -6.44
C VAL A 22 20.89 8.47 -7.89
N SER A 23 21.76 7.51 -8.19
CA SER A 23 22.26 7.27 -9.54
C SER A 23 21.16 6.77 -10.48
N GLY A 24 21.31 6.97 -11.78
CA GLY A 24 20.26 6.66 -12.77
C GLY A 24 19.86 5.19 -12.80
N ASP A 25 20.83 4.29 -12.66
CA ASP A 25 20.69 2.84 -12.55
C ASP A 25 19.95 2.43 -11.27
N ALA A 26 20.24 3.06 -10.14
CA ALA A 26 19.59 2.78 -8.86
C ALA A 26 18.11 3.21 -8.83
N LYS A 27 17.72 4.23 -9.61
CA LYS A 27 16.33 4.74 -9.63
C LYS A 27 15.32 3.65 -9.98
N SER A 28 15.60 2.86 -11.02
CA SER A 28 14.70 1.78 -11.45
C SER A 28 14.51 0.74 -10.35
N LYS A 29 15.60 0.35 -9.68
CA LYS A 29 15.55 -0.65 -8.61
C LYS A 29 14.83 -0.13 -7.37
N ILE A 30 15.04 1.14 -7.01
CA ILE A 30 14.32 1.76 -5.88
C ILE A 30 12.82 1.78 -6.13
N ILE A 31 12.37 2.12 -7.35
CA ILE A 31 10.95 2.12 -7.69
C ILE A 31 10.36 0.71 -7.53
N GLU A 32 11.05 -0.31 -8.04
CA GLU A 32 10.63 -1.70 -7.89
C GLU A 32 10.52 -2.11 -6.42
N MET A 33 11.54 -1.80 -5.61
CA MET A 33 11.55 -2.10 -4.18
C MET A 33 10.42 -1.39 -3.42
N VAL A 34 10.19 -0.12 -3.71
CA VAL A 34 9.10 0.65 -3.09
C VAL A 34 7.74 0.08 -3.49
N ASN A 35 7.52 -0.21 -4.78
CA ASN A 35 6.26 -0.80 -5.23
C ASN A 35 6.03 -2.16 -4.59
N ASN A 36 7.02 -3.05 -4.56
CA ASN A 36 6.89 -4.36 -3.91
C ASN A 36 6.53 -4.20 -2.43
N LYS A 37 7.20 -3.28 -1.73
CA LYS A 37 6.92 -3.07 -0.30
C LYS A 37 5.52 -2.52 -0.07
N ILE A 38 5.03 -1.65 -0.94
CA ILE A 38 3.68 -1.12 -0.86
C ILE A 38 2.65 -2.21 -1.14
N THR A 39 2.87 -3.05 -2.15
CA THR A 39 2.01 -4.20 -2.42
C THR A 39 1.92 -5.12 -1.21
N GLU A 40 3.04 -5.51 -0.60
CA GLU A 40 3.05 -6.32 0.62
C GLU A 40 2.23 -5.70 1.77
N GLN A 41 2.35 -4.38 1.95
CA GLN A 41 1.61 -3.68 3.01
C GLN A 41 0.12 -3.55 2.68
N LEU A 42 -0.24 -3.29 1.42
CA LEU A 42 -1.63 -3.22 0.98
C LEU A 42 -2.31 -4.59 1.05
N ASP A 43 -1.62 -5.66 0.67
CA ASP A 43 -2.11 -7.03 0.82
C ASP A 43 -2.34 -7.35 2.31
N GLY A 44 -1.43 -6.95 3.19
CA GLY A 44 -1.62 -7.06 4.64
C GLY A 44 -2.86 -6.30 5.15
N ILE A 45 -3.14 -5.09 4.63
CA ILE A 45 -4.36 -4.33 4.96
C ILE A 45 -5.61 -5.03 4.40
N ILE A 46 -5.51 -5.64 3.22
CA ILE A 46 -6.62 -6.43 2.65
C ILE A 46 -6.90 -7.65 3.52
N ASP A 47 -5.86 -8.29 4.05
CA ASP A 47 -6.00 -9.43 4.97
C ASP A 47 -6.64 -9.04 6.31
N THR A 48 -6.47 -7.78 6.76
CA THR A 48 -7.16 -7.27 7.96
C THR A 48 -8.61 -6.87 7.69
N LEU A 49 -9.02 -6.73 6.41
CA LEU A 49 -10.44 -6.55 6.11
C LEU A 49 -11.21 -7.74 6.69
N PRO A 50 -12.36 -7.49 7.32
CA PRO A 50 -13.20 -8.58 7.75
C PRO A 50 -13.65 -9.36 6.52
N THR A 51 -12.95 -10.46 6.23
CA THR A 51 -13.22 -11.29 5.06
C THR A 51 -14.65 -11.80 5.10
N TYR A 52 -15.23 -11.97 6.30
CA TYR A 52 -16.55 -12.52 6.53
C TYR A 52 -17.14 -12.13 7.90
N THR A 53 -17.21 -10.85 8.29
CA THR A 53 -18.14 -10.53 9.41
C THR A 53 -19.54 -10.89 8.93
N LYS A 54 -20.08 -11.98 9.49
CA LYS A 54 -21.52 -12.20 9.52
C LYS A 54 -22.06 -10.94 10.19
N GLY A 55 -22.91 -10.17 9.49
CA GLY A 55 -23.58 -9.07 10.16
C GLY A 55 -24.23 -9.59 11.44
N GLU A 56 -24.36 -8.71 12.44
CA GLU A 56 -24.84 -9.07 13.77
C GLU A 56 -26.20 -9.80 13.71
N HIS A 57 -26.92 -9.64 12.60
CA HIS A 57 -28.17 -10.31 12.30
C HIS A 57 -28.15 -11.21 11.06
N LYS A 58 -28.94 -12.29 11.12
CA LYS A 58 -29.11 -13.27 10.05
C LYS A 58 -29.77 -12.62 8.84
N GLY A 59 -28.98 -12.29 7.80
CA GLY A 59 -29.46 -11.68 6.55
C GLY A 59 -28.68 -10.45 6.09
N GLU A 60 -27.78 -9.91 6.93
CA GLU A 60 -27.00 -8.73 6.57
C GLU A 60 -25.87 -9.03 5.56
N PRO A 61 -25.65 -8.16 4.56
CA PRO A 61 -24.58 -8.31 3.58
C PRO A 61 -23.21 -8.18 4.26
N LYS A 62 -22.32 -9.11 3.93
CA LYS A 62 -20.91 -9.08 4.34
C LYS A 62 -20.29 -7.74 3.94
N ARG A 63 -19.70 -7.04 4.90
CA ARG A 63 -19.10 -5.74 4.67
C ARG A 63 -17.74 -5.88 3.98
N LYS A 64 -17.61 -5.35 2.76
CA LYS A 64 -16.34 -5.29 1.99
C LYS A 64 -15.60 -3.95 2.14
N THR A 65 -15.90 -3.21 3.21
CA THR A 65 -15.40 -1.85 3.43
C THR A 65 -14.47 -1.84 4.64
N LEU A 66 -13.30 -1.20 4.53
CA LEU A 66 -12.41 -0.92 5.67
C LEU A 66 -12.99 0.22 6.50
N LYS A 67 -13.21 0.03 7.80
CA LYS A 67 -13.51 1.11 8.77
C LYS A 67 -12.22 1.50 9.48
N LEU A 68 -12.21 2.68 10.09
CA LEU A 68 -11.11 3.10 10.95
C LEU A 68 -10.87 2.11 12.12
N GLU A 69 -11.93 1.50 12.62
CA GLU A 69 -11.87 0.49 13.69
C GLU A 69 -11.11 -0.78 13.29
N ASP A 70 -11.07 -1.09 11.98
CA ASP A 70 -10.40 -2.26 11.40
C ASP A 70 -8.88 -2.02 11.21
N LEU A 71 -8.40 -0.79 11.44
CA LEU A 71 -7.01 -0.34 11.24
C LEU A 71 -6.20 -0.24 12.55
N LYS A 72 -6.60 -0.97 13.59
CA LYS A 72 -5.94 -0.96 14.91
C LYS A 72 -4.71 -1.84 14.99
#